data_AF-A0A924HT60-F1
#
_entry.id   AF-A0A924HT60-F1
#
_cell.length_a   1.000
_cell.length_b   1.000
_cell.length_c   1.000
_cell.angle_alpha   90.00
_cell.angle_beta   90.00
_cell.angle_gamma   90.00
#
_symmetry.space_group_name_H-M   'P 1'
#
loop_
_entity.id
_entity.type
_entity.pdbx_description
1 polymer ?
#
loop_
_entity_poly.entity_id
_entity_poly.type
_entity_poly.pdbx_seq_one_letter_code
_entity_poly.pdbx_strand_id
1 'polypeptide(L)'
;MQNASNVTPRPWWRFPHVWMVISGPAIVVVASFITFYLAAVGQDPVLDEDYYRKGIEINKTLGDKPKNLAPAIQARNHAATGVPTPKVP
;
A
#
# COMPACT_ATOMS: atom_id res chain seq x y z
N MET A 1 -55.24 -37.63 -39.19
CA MET A 1 -55.44 -36.88 -37.94
C MET A 1 -54.07 -36.46 -37.44
N GLN A 2 -53.65 -35.22 -37.73
CA GLN A 2 -52.33 -34.72 -37.35
C GLN A 2 -52.44 -34.07 -35.98
N ASN A 3 -51.83 -34.69 -34.97
CA ASN A 3 -51.71 -34.12 -33.63
C ASN A 3 -50.39 -33.33 -33.59
N ALA A 4 -50.44 -32.03 -33.88
CA ALA A 4 -49.28 -31.17 -33.73
C ALA A 4 -49.05 -30.90 -32.24
N SER A 5 -48.04 -31.55 -31.66
CA SER A 5 -47.56 -31.26 -30.32
C SER A 5 -46.94 -29.87 -30.30
N ASN A 6 -47.66 -28.90 -29.74
CA ASN A 6 -47.16 -27.56 -29.49
C ASN A 6 -46.03 -27.62 -28.45
N VAL A 7 -44.78 -27.67 -28.90
CA VAL A 7 -43.61 -27.60 -28.03
C VAL A 7 -43.38 -26.15 -27.66
N THR A 8 -43.83 -25.75 -26.46
CA THR A 8 -43.47 -24.43 -25.91
C THR A 8 -41.98 -24.43 -25.57
N PRO A 9 -41.17 -23.53 -26.18
CA PRO A 9 -39.74 -23.48 -25.90
C PRO A 9 -39.48 -23.10 -24.44
N ARG A 10 -38.47 -23.74 -23.83
CA ARG A 10 -38.10 -23.45 -22.45
C ARG A 10 -37.44 -22.07 -22.35
N PRO A 11 -37.68 -21.32 -21.27
CA PRO A 11 -37.03 -20.03 -21.08
C PRO A 11 -35.51 -20.15 -20.98
N TRP A 12 -34.80 -19.17 -21.53
CA TRP A 12 -33.35 -19.21 -21.70
C TRP A 12 -32.54 -19.29 -20.39
N TRP A 13 -33.05 -18.71 -19.30
CA TRP A 13 -32.37 -18.70 -17.98
C TRP A 13 -32.34 -20.08 -17.29
N ARG A 14 -33.12 -21.06 -17.79
CA ARG A 14 -33.11 -22.43 -17.27
C ARG A 14 -31.90 -23.24 -17.74
N PHE A 15 -31.15 -22.76 -18.73
CA PHE A 15 -30.01 -23.46 -19.29
C PHE A 15 -28.72 -23.13 -18.52
N PRO A 16 -28.02 -24.13 -17.91
CA PRO A 16 -26.84 -23.88 -17.08
C PRO A 16 -25.69 -23.14 -17.79
N HIS A 17 -25.49 -23.43 -19.07
CA HIS A 17 -24.44 -22.80 -19.88
C HIS A 17 -24.64 -21.29 -20.05
N VAL A 18 -25.87 -20.77 -19.95
CA VAL A 18 -26.09 -19.32 -19.98
C VAL A 18 -25.45 -18.65 -18.77
N TRP A 19 -25.55 -19.28 -17.60
CA TRP A 19 -24.91 -18.79 -16.38
C TRP A 19 -23.38 -18.87 -16.47
N MET A 20 -22.82 -19.85 -17.18
CA MET A 20 -21.36 -19.96 -17.40
C MET A 20 -20.83 -18.80 -18.25
N VAL A 21 -21.61 -18.30 -19.20
CA VAL A 21 -21.22 -17.14 -20.02
C VAL A 21 -21.37 -15.84 -19.23
N ILE A 22 -22.45 -15.71 -18.45
CA ILE A 22 -22.71 -14.52 -17.61
C ILE A 22 -21.72 -14.43 -16.45
N SER A 23 -21.27 -15.56 -15.90
CA SER A 23 -20.39 -15.58 -14.72
C SER A 23 -19.05 -14.91 -14.98
N GLY A 24 -18.45 -15.08 -16.16
CA GLY A 24 -17.17 -14.45 -16.51
C GLY A 24 -17.18 -12.94 -16.30
N PRO A 25 -18.03 -12.18 -17.00
CA PRO A 25 -18.17 -10.74 -16.81
C PRO A 25 -18.65 -10.36 -15.39
N ALA A 26 -19.59 -11.12 -14.82
CA ALA A 26 -20.12 -10.81 -13.49
C ALA A 26 -19.05 -10.88 -12.39
N ILE A 27 -18.14 -11.85 -12.46
CA ILE A 27 -17.03 -11.97 -11.50
C ILE A 27 -16.11 -10.76 -11.56
N VAL A 28 -15.78 -10.27 -12.77
CA VAL A 28 -14.89 -9.10 -12.94
C VAL A 28 -15.53 -7.83 -12.37
N VAL A 29 -16.83 -7.65 -12.56
CA VAL A 29 -17.58 -6.53 -11.97
C VAL A 29 -17.54 -6.59 -10.44
N VAL A 30 -17.78 -7.77 -9.85
CA VAL A 30 -17.70 -7.93 -8.38
C VAL A 30 -16.27 -7.66 -7.88
N ALA A 31 -15.26 -8.18 -8.57
CA ALA A 31 -13.86 -7.98 -8.23
C ALA A 31 -13.46 -6.50 -8.28
N SER A 32 -13.95 -5.73 -9.27
CA SER A 32 -13.65 -4.30 -9.36
C SER A 32 -14.21 -3.51 -8.17
N PHE A 33 -15.41 -3.83 -7.70
CA PHE A 33 -15.98 -3.23 -6.49
C PHE A 33 -15.20 -3.60 -5.23
N ILE A 34 -14.73 -4.85 -5.11
CA ILE A 34 -13.90 -5.27 -3.98
C ILE A 34 -12.59 -4.46 -3.97
N THR A 35 -11.91 -4.35 -5.12
CA THR A 35 -10.68 -3.56 -5.25
C THR A 35 -10.93 -2.09 -4.94
N PHE A 36 -12.02 -1.52 -5.45
CA PHE A 36 -12.40 -0.14 -5.15
C PHE A 36 -12.64 0.06 -3.65
N TYR A 37 -13.35 -0.86 -3.00
CA TYR A 37 -13.60 -0.80 -1.56
C TYR A 37 -12.30 -0.81 -0.75
N LEU A 38 -11.36 -1.71 -1.10
CA LEU A 38 -10.05 -1.75 -0.46
C LEU A 38 -9.28 -0.43 -0.63
N ALA A 39 -9.33 0.15 -1.82
CA ALA A 39 -8.70 1.44 -2.10
C ALA A 39 -9.35 2.61 -1.34
N ALA A 40 -10.66 2.56 -1.09
CA ALA A 40 -11.38 3.59 -0.37
C ALA A 40 -11.16 3.53 1.15
N VAL A 41 -11.04 2.33 1.72
CA VAL A 41 -11.06 2.12 3.19
C VAL A 41 -9.66 1.93 3.81
N GLY A 42 -8.62 1.71 3.00
CA GLY A 42 -7.26 1.38 3.48
C GLY A 42 -6.20 2.46 3.28
N GLN A 43 -6.58 3.73 3.15
CA GLN A 43 -5.61 4.81 2.92
C GLN A 43 -4.86 5.10 4.22
N ASP A 44 -3.58 4.71 4.31
CA ASP A 44 -2.68 5.25 5.32
C ASP A 44 -2.58 6.76 5.07
N PRO A 45 -2.93 7.64 6.03
CA PRO A 45 -2.86 9.08 5.85
C PRO A 45 -1.52 9.48 5.21
N VAL A 46 -1.61 10.09 4.03
CA VAL A 46 -0.44 10.62 3.32
C VAL A 46 0.12 11.77 4.14
N LEU A 47 1.19 11.48 4.90
CA LEU A 47 2.11 12.38 5.60
C LEU A 47 1.51 13.73 6.02
N ASP A 48 1.37 13.96 7.34
CA ASP A 48 1.00 15.28 7.89
C ASP A 48 1.74 16.41 7.16
N GLU A 49 1.06 17.53 6.89
CA GLU A 49 1.65 18.72 6.22
C GLU A 49 2.96 19.17 6.89
N ASP A 50 3.06 18.93 8.19
CA ASP A 50 4.23 19.26 9.01
C ASP A 50 5.35 18.22 8.96
N TYR A 51 5.20 17.09 8.27
CA TYR A 51 6.24 16.07 8.17
C TYR A 51 7.54 16.66 7.60
N TYR A 52 7.43 17.52 6.59
CA TYR A 52 8.57 18.22 6.02
C TYR A 52 9.18 19.23 7.00
N ARG A 53 8.34 19.99 7.71
CA ARG A 53 8.78 20.94 8.74
C ARG A 53 9.52 20.23 9.87
N LYS A 54 8.97 19.11 10.34
CA LYS A 54 9.55 18.25 11.38
C LYS A 54 10.90 17.70 10.94
N GLY A 55 11.05 17.28 9.69
CA GLY A 55 12.34 16.86 9.11
C GLY A 55 13.40 17.95 9.13
N ILE A 56 13.04 19.20 8.80
CA ILE A 56 13.95 20.36 8.84
C ILE A 56 14.33 20.72 10.29
N GLU A 57 13.36 20.69 11.21
CA GLU A 57 13.57 21.06 12.61
C GLU A 57 14.40 20.03 13.41
N ILE A 58 14.34 18.75 13.03
CA ILE A 58 15.22 17.72 13.60
C ILE A 58 16.69 18.08 13.34
N ASN A 59 17.05 18.59 12.16
CA ASN A 59 18.42 19.04 11.87
C ASN A 59 18.82 20.26 12.72
N LYS A 60 17.88 21.16 13.00
CA LYS A 60 18.12 22.35 13.83
C LYS A 60 18.36 21.97 15.30
N THR A 61 17.57 21.05 15.84
CA THR A 61 17.74 20.56 17.22
C THR A 61 18.92 19.61 17.40
N LEU A 62 19.37 18.91 16.35
CA LEU A 62 20.59 18.10 16.36
C LEU A 62 21.87 18.96 16.43
N GLY A 63 21.87 20.17 15.88
CA GLY A 63 22.99 21.12 15.99
C GLY A 63 23.25 21.61 17.42
N ASP A 64 22.20 21.67 18.24
CA ASP A 64 22.26 22.14 19.64
C ASP A 64 22.48 21.00 20.66
N LYS A 65 22.44 19.72 20.23
CA LYS A 65 22.67 18.57 21.13
C LYS A 65 24.17 18.35 21.38
N PRO A 66 24.55 17.96 22.61
CA PRO A 66 25.96 17.68 22.92
C PRO A 66 26.51 16.58 22.00
N LYS A 67 27.77 16.73 21.56
CA LYS A 67 28.49 15.88 20.59
C LYS A 67 28.40 14.36 20.86
N ASN A 68 28.07 14.01 22.10
CA ASN A 68 27.86 12.66 22.63
C ASN A 68 26.61 11.96 22.04
N LEU A 69 25.74 12.70 21.33
CA LEU A 69 24.53 12.19 20.67
C LEU A 69 24.65 12.25 19.13
N ALA A 70 25.87 12.20 18.60
CA ALA A 70 26.10 12.18 17.16
C ALA A 70 25.27 11.05 16.49
N PRO A 71 24.66 11.30 15.31
CA PRO A 71 23.89 10.30 14.60
C PRO A 71 24.66 8.98 14.48
N ALA A 72 23.98 7.84 14.57
CA ALA A 72 24.61 6.52 14.53
C ALA A 72 25.53 6.31 13.31
N ILE A 73 25.25 6.99 12.18
CA ILE A 73 26.10 7.01 10.98
C ILE A 73 27.45 7.72 11.22
N GLN A 74 27.47 8.79 12.01
CA GLN A 74 28.69 9.54 12.36
C GLN A 74 29.47 8.83 13.48
N ALA A 75 28.77 8.22 14.45
CA ALA A 75 29.36 7.43 15.53
C ALA A 75 30.13 6.20 15.02
N ARG A 76 29.64 5.53 13.97
CA ARG A 76 30.33 4.38 13.35
C ARG A 76 31.74 4.73 12.85
N ASN A 77 31.95 5.93 12.34
CA ASN A 77 33.25 6.34 11.79
C ASN A 77 34.18 6.92 12.87
N HIS A 78 33.65 7.54 13.92
CA HIS A 78 34.44 8.09 15.02
C HIS A 78 35.01 7.03 15.98
N ALA A 79 34.41 5.84 16.08
CA ALA A 79 34.98 4.72 16.83
C ALA A 79 36.23 4.11 16.15
N ALA A 80 36.35 4.26 14.82
CA ALA A 80 37.48 3.76 14.05
C ALA A 80 38.67 4.75 14.03
N THR A 81 38.44 6.04 14.25
CA THR A 81 39.48 7.06 14.38
C THR A 81 39.70 7.36 15.87
N GLY A 82 40.67 6.69 16.50
CA GLY A 82 40.99 6.90 17.93
C GLY A 82 41.25 8.37 18.29
N VAL A 83 41.10 8.70 19.58
CA VAL A 83 41.36 10.04 20.13
C VAL A 83 42.80 10.49 19.83
N PRO A 84 43.03 11.70 19.30
CA PRO A 84 44.38 12.24 19.15
C PRO A 84 45.03 12.36 20.53
N THR A 85 46.17 11.70 20.74
CA THR A 85 46.93 11.85 21.97
C THR A 85 47.54 13.27 22.04
N PRO A 86 47.44 13.96 23.19
CA PRO A 86 48.09 15.25 23.35
C PRO A 86 49.60 15.13 23.14
N LYS A 87 50.16 15.97 22.27
CA LYS A 87 51.62 16.06 22.09
C LYS A 87 52.19 16.83 23.28
N VAL A 88 52.80 16.11 24.21
CA VAL A 88 53.51 16.68 25.35
C VAL A 88 54.85 17.24 24.85
N PRO A 89 55.20 18.51 25.12
CA PRO A 89 56.58 18.98 25.02
C PRO A 89 57.43 18.51 26.20
#